data_AF-A0A970Q8W2-F1
#
_entry.id   AF-A0A970Q8W2-F1
#
_cell.length_a   1.000
_cell.length_b   1.000
_cell.length_c   1.000
_cell.angle_alpha   90.00
_cell.angle_beta   90.00
_cell.angle_gamma   90.00
#
_symmetry.space_group_name_H-M   'P 1'
#
loop_
_entity.id
_entity.type
_entity.pdbx_description
1 polymer ?
#
loop_
_entity_poly.entity_id
_entity_poly.type
_entity_poly.pdbx_seq_one_letter_code
_entity_poly.pdbx_strand_id
1 'polypeptide(L)' 'MQLITLFDDLDASQAVVGSTDQAMRKFLEPWMLAFTVTRPMFELLCRWGEDRESSLHSGFTDDLIRARGGSLA' A
#
# COMPACT_ATOMS: atom_id res chain seq x y z
N MET A 1 -0.64 -18.29 -5.95
CA MET A 1 -0.01 -17.39 -6.94
C MET A 1 1.20 -16.77 -6.26
N GLN A 2 2.42 -17.02 -6.75
CA GLN A 2 3.66 -16.60 -6.08
C GLN A 2 4.20 -15.33 -6.78
N LEU A 3 3.88 -14.16 -6.23
CA LEU A 3 4.13 -12.84 -6.83
C LEU A 3 5.61 -12.40 -6.82
N ILE A 4 6.44 -13.03 -5.99
CA ILE A 4 7.88 -12.70 -5.87
C ILE A 4 8.68 -12.98 -7.15
N THR A 5 8.15 -13.82 -8.05
CA THR A 5 8.77 -14.14 -9.34
C THR A 5 8.73 -12.99 -10.35
N LEU A 6 8.05 -11.89 -10.03
CA LEU A 6 7.91 -10.71 -10.89
C LEU A 6 8.97 -9.62 -10.64
N PHE A 7 9.86 -9.82 -9.66
CA PHE A 7 10.95 -8.90 -9.39
C PHE A 7 12.26 -9.41 -9.98
N ASP A 8 12.80 -8.66 -10.94
CA ASP A 8 14.08 -8.95 -11.58
C ASP A 8 15.28 -8.65 -10.66
N ASP A 9 15.13 -7.67 -9.75
CA ASP A 9 16.17 -7.23 -8.83
C ASP A 9 15.58 -6.90 -7.45
N LEU A 10 15.84 -7.76 -6.47
CA LEU A 10 15.31 -7.58 -5.11
C LEU A 10 15.98 -6.43 -4.34
N ASP A 11 17.13 -5.95 -4.80
CA ASP A 11 17.84 -4.79 -4.22
C ASP A 11 17.40 -3.46 -4.85
N ALA A 12 16.60 -3.49 -5.91
CA ALA A 12 15.94 -2.31 -6.46
C ALA A 12 14.61 -2.03 -5.73
N SER A 13 14.19 -0.77 -5.69
CA SER A 13 12.85 -0.38 -5.21
C SER A 13 11.79 -0.80 -6.23
N GLN A 14 11.06 -1.89 -5.96
CA GLN A 14 10.00 -2.40 -6.83
C GLN A 14 8.73 -2.73 -6.05
N ALA A 15 7.58 -2.56 -6.70
CA ALA A 15 6.27 -2.91 -6.16
C ALA A 15 5.42 -3.63 -7.21
N VAL A 16 4.71 -4.67 -6.78
CA VAL A 16 3.65 -5.33 -7.53
C VAL A 16 2.36 -5.15 -6.75
N VAL A 17 1.39 -4.50 -7.37
CA VAL A 17 0.05 -4.38 -6.79
C VAL A 17 -0.63 -5.73 -6.97
N GLY A 18 -0.82 -6.45 -5.87
CA GLY A 18 -1.46 -7.77 -5.85
C GLY A 18 -2.98 -7.68 -5.88
N SER A 19 -3.53 -6.49 -5.62
CA SER A 19 -4.94 -6.17 -5.81
C SER A 19 -5.22 -6.00 -7.29
N THR A 20 -6.26 -6.68 -7.77
CA THR A 20 -6.91 -6.38 -9.04
C THR A 20 -7.21 -4.88 -9.13
N ASP A 21 -7.04 -4.33 -10.34
CA ASP A 21 -7.47 -3.01 -10.86
C ASP A 21 -8.37 -2.15 -9.93
N GLN A 22 -8.19 -0.83 -9.96
CA GLN A 22 -9.00 0.15 -9.22
C GLN A 22 -10.52 -0.14 -9.26
N ALA A 23 -11.08 -0.71 -10.35
CA ALA A 23 -12.49 -1.10 -10.41
C ALA A 23 -12.89 -2.28 -9.50
N MET A 24 -11.93 -3.14 -9.12
CA MET A 24 -12.12 -4.25 -8.19
C MET A 24 -11.90 -3.87 -6.73
N ARG A 25 -11.34 -2.67 -6.45
CA ARG A 25 -11.12 -2.17 -5.08
C ARG A 25 -12.37 -2.18 -4.21
N LYS A 26 -13.55 -1.98 -4.81
CA LYS A 26 -14.86 -2.00 -4.13
C LYS A 26 -15.25 -3.36 -3.53
N PHE A 27 -14.58 -4.43 -3.94
CA PHE A 27 -14.77 -5.78 -3.42
C PHE A 27 -13.73 -6.19 -2.37
N LEU A 28 -12.72 -5.34 -2.16
CA LEU A 28 -11.81 -5.48 -1.02
C LEU A 28 -12.35 -4.71 0.16
N GLU A 29 -12.07 -5.22 1.34
CA GLU A 29 -12.42 -4.50 2.57
C GLU A 29 -11.84 -3.08 2.53
N PRO A 30 -12.59 -2.06 2.95
CA PRO A 30 -12.15 -0.67 2.91
C PRO A 30 -10.80 -0.45 3.60
N TRP A 31 -10.49 -1.28 4.60
CA TRP A 31 -9.26 -1.25 5.39
C TRP A 31 -8.07 -2.03 4.81
N MET A 32 -8.21 -2.65 3.64
CA MET A 32 -7.21 -3.53 3.06
C MET A 32 -6.50 -2.87 1.87
N LEU A 33 -5.17 -2.78 1.96
CA LEU A 33 -4.28 -2.50 0.84
C LEU A 33 -3.34 -3.70 0.69
N ALA A 34 -3.30 -4.28 -0.51
CA ALA A 34 -2.53 -5.49 -0.80
C ALA A 34 -1.46 -5.22 -1.85
N PHE A 35 -0.22 -5.03 -1.40
CA PHE A 35 0.96 -4.87 -2.25
C PHE A 35 1.98 -5.96 -1.89
N THR A 36 2.70 -6.45 -2.90
CA THR A 36 3.97 -7.15 -2.71
C THR A 36 5.07 -6.16 -3.09
N VAL A 37 6.09 -5.97 -2.24
CA VAL A 37 7.15 -4.99 -2.47
C VAL A 37 8.52 -5.57 -2.12
N THR A 38 9.57 -5.07 -2.75
CA THR A 38 10.95 -5.33 -2.30
C THR A 38 11.26 -4.58 -1.01
N ARG A 39 12.31 -4.99 -0.29
CA ARG A 39 12.72 -4.31 0.97
C ARG A 39 13.02 -2.82 0.77
N PRO A 40 13.79 -2.40 -0.25
CA PRO A 40 14.06 -0.97 -0.48
C PRO A 40 12.78 -0.17 -0.75
N MET A 41 11.79 -0.76 -1.44
CA MET A 41 10.50 -0.10 -1.67
C MET A 41 9.67 -0.01 -0.39
N PHE A 42 9.68 -1.03 0.47
CA PHE A 42 9.01 -0.98 1.77
C PHE A 42 9.55 0.17 2.65
N GLU A 43 10.86 0.36 2.68
CA GLU A 43 11.48 1.46 3.43
C GLU A 43 11.04 2.84 2.91
N LEU A 44 10.92 3.01 1.59
CA LEU A 44 10.38 4.24 1.00
C LEU A 44 8.91 4.46 1.39
N LEU A 45 8.10 3.41 1.39
CA LEU A 45 6.69 3.50 1.82
C LEU A 45 6.57 3.89 3.30
N CYS A 46 7.42 3.36 4.18
CA CYS A 46 7.46 3.78 5.58
C CYS A 46 7.79 5.27 5.72
N ARG A 47 8.86 5.74 5.05
CA ARG A 47 9.23 7.17 5.06
C ARG A 47 8.11 8.06 4.51
N TRP A 48 7.45 7.61 3.44
CA TRP A 48 6.31 8.30 2.86
C TRP A 48 5.12 8.36 3.82
N GLY A 49 4.82 7.28 4.56
CA GLY A 49 3.77 7.27 5.58
C GLY A 49 4.08 8.14 6.80
N GLU A 50 5.35 8.26 7.19
CA GLU A 50 5.81 9.13 8.28
C GLU A 50 5.76 10.63 7.90
N ASP A 51 5.91 10.95 6.63
CA ASP A 51 5.81 12.33 6.13
C ASP A 51 4.37 12.82 6.16
N ARG A 52 4.11 13.86 6.97
CA ARG A 52 2.78 14.47 7.18
C ARG A 52 2.24 15.20 5.95
N GLU A 53 3.12 15.64 5.06
CA GLU A 53 2.74 16.33 3.81
C GLU A 53 2.50 15.34 2.66
N SER A 54 2.71 14.04 2.90
CA SER A 54 2.48 13.02 1.88
C SER A 54 1.00 12.91 1.52
N SER A 55 0.72 12.44 0.31
CA SER A 55 -0.66 12.15 -0.11
C SER A 55 -1.30 11.00 0.68
N LEU A 56 -0.54 10.26 1.49
CA LEU A 56 -1.09 9.34 2.48
C LEU A 56 -1.79 10.06 3.63
N HIS A 57 -1.70 11.38 3.78
CA HIS A 57 -2.54 12.13 4.73
C HIS A 57 -3.63 12.94 4.00
N SER A 58 -3.92 12.59 2.75
CA SER A 58 -5.08 13.11 2.02
C SER A 58 -6.39 12.47 2.53
N GLY A 59 -7.54 13.02 2.11
CA GLY A 59 -8.86 12.56 2.55
C GLY A 59 -9.13 11.06 2.35
N PHE A 60 -8.42 10.41 1.42
CA PHE A 60 -8.46 8.94 1.26
C PHE A 60 -8.07 8.21 2.55
N THR A 61 -7.03 8.67 3.25
CA THR A 61 -6.56 8.03 4.49
C THR A 61 -7.45 8.36 5.67
N ASP A 62 -8.06 9.54 5.70
CA ASP A 62 -9.09 9.86 6.70
C ASP A 62 -10.28 8.90 6.58
N ASP A 63 -10.71 8.62 5.35
CA ASP A 63 -11.77 7.65 5.07
C ASP A 63 -11.35 6.22 5.46
N LEU A 64 -10.09 5.86 5.21
CA LEU A 64 -9.51 4.57 5.60
C LEU A 64 -9.46 4.41 7.13
N ILE A 65 -8.98 5.42 7.85
CA ILE A 65 -8.90 5.46 9.32
C ILE A 65 -10.31 5.35 9.91
N ARG A 66 -11.27 6.11 9.37
CA ARG A 66 -12.66 6.06 9.79
C ARG A 66 -13.24 4.66 9.60
N ALA A 67 -12.99 4.03 8.45
CA ALA A 67 -13.43 2.66 8.18
C ALA A 67 -12.77 1.62 9.11
N ARG A 68 -11.57 1.92 9.63
CA ARG A 68 -10.86 1.08 10.61
C ARG A 68 -11.24 1.33 12.07
N GLY A 69 -12.18 2.22 12.36
CA GLY A 69 -12.56 2.55 13.74
C GLY A 69 -11.63 3.56 14.42
N GLY A 70 -10.86 4.32 13.66
CA GLY A 70 -10.11 5.49 14.14
C GLY A 70 -8.59 5.33 14.26
N SER A 71 -8.01 4.23 13.78
CA SER A 71 -6.55 4.00 13.83
C SER A 71 -6.01 3.31 12.57
N LEU A 72 -4.76 3.59 12.21
CA LEU A 72 -3.98 2.80 11.24
C LEU A 72 -3.18 1.65 11.88
N ALA A 73 -2.90 1.76 13.18
CA ALA A 73 -2.23 0.74 14.00
C ALA A 73 -3.21 -0.33 14.49
#